data_AF-A0A3D3PEG7-F1
#
_entry.id   AF-A0A3D3PEG7-F1
#
_cell.length_a   1.000
_cell.length_b   1.000
_cell.length_c   1.000
_cell.angle_alpha   90.00
_cell.angle_beta   90.00
_cell.angle_gamma   90.00
#
_symmetry.space_group_name_H-M   'P 1'
#
loop_
_entity.id
_entity.type
_entity.pdbx_description
1 polymer ?
#
loop_
_entity_poly.entity_id
_entity_poly.type
_entity_poly.pdbx_seq_one_letter_code
_entity_poly.pdbx_strand_id
1 'polypeptide(L)'
;GIPFNNFKKSSAEKLRLERIAKGRPGSPCTKKFLVSNTEFTEKPICTSSREYQGLKLKELESMLLPAIEHEQRFNEITEKVCLCEGLCSSVYIKNGMVKPRETHAVTICPGPNTAYFKSIYSLEEMTKHIYGKINLIGNIKRPNMFLKELGIYVSYLQKDIEANMSTITCKKVKQLQRFKEELLSGIDYYSQLIRKIQCPEINQADLNSWMLSLNLIEMPAVPD
;
A
#
# COMPACT_ATOMS: atom_id res chain seq x y z
N GLY A 1 -3.37 -10.51 -2.21
CA GLY A 1 -2.70 -9.92 -1.03
C GLY A 1 -3.46 -8.68 -0.59
N ILE A 2 -3.02 -8.00 0.47
CA ILE A 2 -3.57 -6.71 0.91
C ILE A 2 -2.56 -5.62 0.52
N PRO A 3 -2.98 -4.49 -0.09
CA PRO A 3 -2.11 -3.36 -0.34
C PRO A 3 -1.44 -2.88 0.95
N PHE A 4 -0.12 -2.76 0.94
CA PHE A 4 0.64 -2.32 2.10
C PHE A 4 1.83 -1.48 1.65
N ASN A 5 1.89 -0.23 2.11
CA ASN A 5 3.03 0.64 1.86
C ASN A 5 4.11 0.36 2.88
N ASN A 6 5.26 -0.16 2.45
CA ASN A 6 6.41 -0.32 3.34
C ASN A 6 7.38 0.85 3.20
N PHE A 7 7.93 1.32 4.32
CA PHE A 7 8.95 2.35 4.30
C PHE A 7 10.22 1.86 3.60
N LYS A 8 10.68 2.58 2.56
CA LYS A 8 11.80 2.17 1.70
C LYS A 8 13.11 1.89 2.46
N LYS A 9 13.34 2.58 3.58
CA LYS A 9 14.55 2.40 4.40
C LYS A 9 14.35 1.43 5.58
N SER A 10 13.24 0.70 5.63
CA SER A 10 12.98 -0.29 6.68
C SER A 10 13.90 -1.51 6.55
N SER A 11 14.14 -2.20 7.68
CA SER A 11 14.93 -3.44 7.65
C SER A 11 14.20 -4.58 6.93
N ALA A 12 12.87 -4.59 6.88
CA ALA A 12 12.10 -5.51 6.03
C ALA A 12 12.34 -5.30 4.53
N GLU A 13 12.46 -4.04 4.09
CA GLU A 13 12.76 -3.76 2.68
C GLU A 13 14.18 -4.19 2.30
N LYS A 14 15.15 -3.91 3.18
CA LYS A 14 16.52 -4.40 3.01
C LYS A 14 16.56 -5.93 2.89
N LEU A 15 15.87 -6.64 3.79
CA LEU A 15 15.79 -8.10 3.76
C LEU A 15 15.11 -8.63 2.48
N ARG A 16 14.08 -7.94 1.97
CA ARG A 16 13.41 -8.29 0.71
C ARG A 16 14.38 -8.24 -0.46
N LEU A 17 15.12 -7.13 -0.60
CA LEU A 17 16.12 -6.95 -1.66
C LEU A 17 17.27 -7.97 -1.55
N GLU A 18 17.75 -8.24 -0.33
CA GLU A 18 18.78 -9.27 -0.11
C GLU A 18 18.33 -10.67 -0.54
N ARG A 19 17.05 -11.01 -0.34
CA ARG A 19 16.49 -12.30 -0.76
C ARG A 19 16.34 -12.41 -2.27
N ILE A 20 15.94 -11.32 -2.92
CA ILE A 20 15.90 -11.22 -4.39
C ILE A 20 17.30 -11.43 -4.95
N ALA A 21 18.31 -10.72 -4.42
CA ALA A 21 19.70 -10.85 -4.86
C ALA A 21 20.27 -12.27 -4.67
N LYS A 22 19.78 -13.02 -3.68
CA LYS A 22 20.16 -14.43 -3.43
C LYS A 22 19.38 -15.44 -4.27
N GLY A 23 18.50 -15.00 -5.18
CA GLY A 23 17.63 -15.87 -5.98
C GLY A 23 16.59 -16.63 -5.14
N ARG A 24 16.25 -16.12 -3.95
CA ARG A 24 15.28 -16.77 -3.02
C ARG A 24 14.26 -15.76 -2.50
N PRO A 25 13.51 -15.08 -3.38
CA PRO A 25 12.55 -14.06 -2.97
C PRO A 25 11.43 -14.66 -2.11
N GLY A 26 10.79 -13.84 -1.30
CA GLY A 26 9.74 -14.24 -0.35
C GLY A 26 10.23 -14.80 1.00
N SER A 27 9.34 -14.80 1.99
CA SER A 27 9.61 -15.35 3.34
C SER A 27 9.35 -16.86 3.42
N PRO A 28 10.10 -17.61 4.26
CA PRO A 28 9.61 -18.91 4.70
C PRO A 28 8.34 -18.67 5.54
N CYS A 29 7.17 -19.04 5.01
CA CYS A 29 5.88 -18.70 5.63
C CYS A 29 5.61 -19.58 6.86
N THR A 30 6.25 -19.26 7.98
CA THR A 30 6.18 -20.01 9.24
C THR A 30 4.88 -19.73 10.01
N LYS A 31 4.41 -18.48 10.02
CA LYS A 31 3.25 -18.02 10.80
C LYS A 31 1.89 -18.31 10.16
N LYS A 32 1.83 -18.34 8.83
CA LYS A 32 0.64 -18.71 8.02
C LYS A 32 -0.64 -17.88 8.25
N PHE A 33 -0.61 -16.75 8.97
CA PHE A 33 -1.81 -15.94 9.24
C PHE A 33 -2.47 -15.29 8.00
N LEU A 34 -1.70 -15.01 6.95
CA LEU A 34 -2.18 -14.37 5.71
C LEU A 34 -2.12 -15.32 4.50
N VAL A 35 -2.38 -16.61 4.74
CA VAL A 35 -2.45 -17.65 3.72
C VAL A 35 -3.85 -17.66 3.11
N SER A 36 -3.95 -17.49 1.79
CA SER A 36 -5.26 -17.35 1.13
C SER A 36 -5.30 -17.68 -0.37
N ASN A 37 -4.19 -18.02 -1.02
CA ASN A 37 -4.14 -18.22 -2.47
C ASN A 37 -3.90 -19.71 -2.80
N THR A 38 -4.72 -20.29 -3.69
CA THR A 38 -4.68 -21.70 -4.11
C THR A 38 -4.29 -21.86 -5.58
N GLU A 39 -3.59 -20.88 -6.16
CA GLU A 39 -3.27 -20.84 -7.58
C GLU A 39 -2.37 -22.00 -8.04
N PHE A 40 -1.44 -22.44 -7.18
CA PHE A 40 -0.47 -23.49 -7.50
C PHE A 40 -0.60 -24.75 -6.65
N THR A 41 -1.40 -24.72 -5.60
CA THR A 41 -1.48 -25.77 -4.59
C THR A 41 -2.91 -25.94 -4.08
N GLU A 42 -3.32 -27.18 -3.79
CA GLU A 42 -4.64 -27.46 -3.20
C GLU A 42 -4.81 -26.78 -1.83
N LYS A 43 -3.76 -26.84 -1.00
CA LYS A 43 -3.71 -26.10 0.26
C LYS A 43 -3.33 -24.66 -0.04
N PRO A 44 -4.03 -23.65 0.51
CA PRO A 44 -3.67 -22.27 0.24
C PRO A 44 -2.26 -21.97 0.74
N ILE A 45 -1.56 -21.10 0.02
CA ILE A 45 -0.25 -20.55 0.36
C ILE A 45 -0.30 -19.02 0.36
N CYS A 46 0.70 -18.40 0.99
CA CYS A 46 0.77 -16.95 1.10
C CYS A 46 1.49 -16.36 -0.12
N THR A 47 0.94 -15.30 -0.72
CA THR A 47 1.53 -14.68 -1.93
C THR A 47 2.88 -13.98 -1.67
N SER A 48 3.24 -13.72 -0.41
CA SER A 48 4.57 -13.22 -0.02
C SER A 48 5.53 -14.33 0.44
N SER A 49 5.10 -15.59 0.35
CA SER A 49 5.94 -16.74 0.68
C SER A 49 6.96 -17.03 -0.42
N ARG A 50 8.08 -17.63 -0.01
CA ARG A 50 9.10 -18.14 -0.94
C ARG A 50 8.53 -19.20 -1.88
N GLU A 51 7.62 -20.02 -1.38
CA GLU A 51 6.97 -21.07 -2.16
C GLU A 51 6.15 -20.47 -3.31
N TYR A 52 5.22 -19.55 -3.01
CA TYR A 52 4.40 -18.90 -4.02
C TYR A 52 5.25 -18.09 -5.01
N GLN A 53 6.16 -17.24 -4.52
CA GLN A 53 6.98 -16.41 -5.40
C GLN A 53 7.90 -17.27 -6.28
N GLY A 54 8.45 -18.37 -5.77
CA GLY A 54 9.25 -19.30 -6.55
C GLY A 54 8.45 -19.99 -7.66
N LEU A 55 7.21 -20.43 -7.37
CA LEU A 55 6.33 -21.04 -8.37
C LEU A 55 5.91 -20.02 -9.45
N LYS A 56 5.55 -18.81 -9.02
CA LYS A 56 5.13 -17.73 -9.93
C LYS A 56 6.26 -17.24 -10.83
N LEU A 57 7.50 -17.22 -10.33
CA LEU A 57 8.67 -16.87 -11.13
C LEU A 57 9.02 -17.94 -12.16
N LYS A 58 8.89 -19.23 -11.83
CA LYS A 58 9.06 -20.31 -12.81
C LYS A 58 8.03 -20.24 -13.93
N GLU A 59 6.78 -19.93 -13.59
CA GLU A 59 5.74 -19.67 -14.58
C GLU A 59 6.12 -18.48 -15.47
N LEU A 60 6.58 -17.37 -14.89
CA LEU A 60 7.03 -16.19 -15.63
C LEU A 60 8.19 -16.52 -16.60
N GLU A 61 9.18 -17.28 -16.15
CA GLU A 61 10.33 -17.71 -16.97
C GLU A 61 9.87 -18.54 -18.19
N SER A 62 8.80 -19.33 -18.04
CA SER A 62 8.25 -20.14 -19.13
C SER A 62 7.52 -19.34 -20.22
N MET A 63 7.13 -18.10 -19.92
CA MET A 63 6.35 -17.25 -20.85
C MET A 63 7.21 -16.56 -21.92
N LEU A 64 8.55 -16.58 -21.81
CA LEU A 64 9.49 -16.01 -22.79
C LEU A 64 9.13 -14.57 -23.23
N LEU A 65 8.75 -13.74 -22.26
CA LEU A 65 8.30 -12.36 -22.51
C LEU A 65 9.45 -11.42 -22.89
N PRO A 66 9.17 -10.30 -23.58
CA PRO A 66 10.13 -9.23 -23.77
C PRO A 66 10.71 -8.74 -22.43
N ALA A 67 11.98 -8.34 -22.43
CA ALA A 67 12.72 -8.01 -21.20
C ALA A 67 12.02 -6.98 -20.30
N ILE A 68 11.41 -5.95 -20.89
CA ILE A 68 10.70 -4.90 -20.16
C ILE A 68 9.47 -5.47 -19.44
N GLU A 69 8.66 -6.27 -20.14
CA GLU A 69 7.45 -6.87 -19.56
C GLU A 69 7.82 -7.93 -18.51
N HIS A 70 8.86 -8.71 -18.77
CA HIS A 70 9.39 -9.67 -17.80
C HIS A 70 9.84 -8.98 -16.51
N GLU A 71 10.58 -7.87 -16.60
CA GLU A 71 11.03 -7.11 -15.43
C GLU A 71 9.85 -6.52 -14.63
N GLN A 72 8.83 -5.99 -15.31
CA GLN A 72 7.62 -5.48 -14.67
C GLN A 72 6.92 -6.58 -13.86
N ARG A 73 6.64 -7.74 -14.48
CA ARG A 73 6.00 -8.87 -13.79
C ARG A 73 6.87 -9.44 -12.67
N PHE A 74 8.18 -9.49 -12.85
CA PHE A 74 9.12 -9.90 -11.80
C PHE A 74 9.01 -8.99 -10.58
N ASN A 75 8.97 -7.68 -10.79
CA ASN A 75 8.83 -6.69 -9.73
C ASN A 75 7.48 -6.83 -9.00
N GLU A 76 6.38 -7.00 -9.72
CA GLU A 76 5.05 -7.24 -9.13
C GLU A 76 4.99 -8.52 -8.28
N ILE A 77 5.70 -9.58 -8.68
CA ILE A 77 5.78 -10.82 -7.89
C ILE A 77 6.58 -10.58 -6.61
N THR A 78 7.72 -9.90 -6.71
CA THR A 78 8.74 -9.81 -5.65
C THR A 78 8.61 -8.58 -4.74
N GLU A 79 7.74 -7.62 -5.05
CA GLU A 79 7.42 -6.48 -4.16
C GLU A 79 6.74 -6.94 -2.85
N LYS A 80 6.11 -8.11 -2.86
CA LYS A 80 5.31 -8.63 -1.74
C LYS A 80 6.20 -9.00 -0.56
N VAL A 81 5.94 -8.40 0.60
CA VAL A 81 6.66 -8.63 1.87
C VAL A 81 5.81 -9.40 2.89
N CYS A 82 6.45 -10.11 3.82
CA CYS A 82 5.75 -10.82 4.90
C CYS A 82 5.33 -9.87 6.02
N LEU A 83 4.02 -9.65 6.16
CA LEU A 83 3.45 -8.82 7.23
C LEU A 83 3.37 -9.54 8.58
N CYS A 84 3.17 -10.86 8.57
CA CYS A 84 2.97 -11.65 9.79
C CYS A 84 4.18 -11.59 10.74
N GLU A 85 5.39 -11.53 10.20
CA GLU A 85 6.59 -11.37 11.00
C GLU A 85 6.98 -9.89 11.14
N GLY A 86 6.97 -9.15 10.02
CA GLY A 86 7.53 -7.80 9.99
C GLY A 86 6.78 -6.77 10.86
N LEU A 87 5.45 -6.90 11.01
CA LEU A 87 4.67 -5.98 11.84
C LEU A 87 4.88 -6.19 13.35
N CYS A 88 5.19 -7.42 13.78
CA CYS A 88 5.41 -7.74 15.20
C CYS A 88 6.88 -7.61 15.62
N SER A 89 7.81 -7.62 14.66
CA SER A 89 9.25 -7.69 14.93
C SER A 89 9.77 -6.56 15.81
N SER A 90 9.23 -5.34 15.68
CA SER A 90 9.66 -4.18 16.49
C SER A 90 9.43 -4.41 18.00
N VAL A 91 8.29 -4.98 18.36
CA VAL A 91 7.93 -5.28 19.75
C VAL A 91 8.82 -6.41 20.29
N TYR A 92 9.05 -7.46 19.49
CA TYR A 92 9.90 -8.57 19.90
C TYR A 92 11.34 -8.13 20.13
N ILE A 93 11.88 -7.26 19.26
CA ILE A 93 13.23 -6.71 19.43
C ILE A 93 13.30 -5.84 20.68
N LYS A 94 12.34 -4.91 20.86
CA LYS A 94 12.36 -3.98 22.00
C LYS A 94 12.29 -4.69 23.35
N ASN A 95 11.54 -5.80 23.42
CA ASN A 95 11.32 -6.56 24.65
C ASN A 95 12.25 -7.77 24.81
N GLY A 96 13.22 -7.98 23.91
CA GLY A 96 14.11 -9.16 23.98
C GLY A 96 13.38 -10.50 23.80
N MET A 97 12.27 -10.51 23.07
CA MET A 97 11.40 -11.68 22.88
C MET A 97 11.60 -12.39 21.54
N VAL A 98 12.61 -12.01 20.75
CA VAL A 98 12.86 -12.63 19.44
C VAL A 98 13.26 -14.09 19.63
N LYS A 99 12.46 -15.01 19.10
CA LYS A 99 12.74 -16.45 19.21
C LYS A 99 13.75 -16.90 18.15
N PRO A 100 14.42 -18.06 18.35
CA PRO A 100 15.20 -18.68 17.29
C PRO A 100 14.38 -18.82 16.01
N ARG A 101 14.98 -18.46 14.87
CA ARG A 101 14.38 -18.48 13.52
C ARG A 101 13.31 -17.41 13.25
N GLU A 102 13.07 -16.47 14.17
CA GLU A 102 12.27 -15.28 13.88
C GLU A 102 13.13 -14.18 13.21
N THR A 103 12.50 -13.42 12.32
CA THR A 103 13.15 -12.29 11.66
C THR A 103 13.35 -11.11 12.62
N HIS A 104 14.43 -10.38 12.42
CA HIS A 104 14.64 -9.06 13.05
C HIS A 104 14.21 -7.91 12.11
N ALA A 105 13.66 -8.25 10.94
CA ALA A 105 13.31 -7.28 9.93
C ALA A 105 11.93 -6.69 10.22
N VAL A 106 11.88 -5.37 10.41
CA VAL A 106 10.69 -4.61 10.79
C VAL A 106 10.07 -4.01 9.55
N THR A 107 8.77 -4.24 9.39
CA THR A 107 7.95 -3.62 8.35
C THR A 107 7.27 -2.39 8.95
N ILE A 108 7.29 -1.26 8.24
CA ILE A 108 6.75 0.01 8.72
C ILE A 108 5.81 0.56 7.65
N CYS A 109 4.54 0.79 8.01
CA CYS A 109 3.63 1.57 7.17
C CYS A 109 3.71 3.04 7.59
N PRO A 110 4.41 3.89 6.83
CA PRO A 110 4.45 5.32 7.15
C PRO A 110 3.10 5.95 6.82
N GLY A 111 2.65 6.88 7.66
CA GLY A 111 1.55 7.76 7.28
C GLY A 111 1.94 8.58 6.05
N PRO A 112 0.99 8.96 5.19
CA PRO A 112 1.32 9.65 3.93
C PRO A 112 1.95 11.03 4.15
N ASN A 113 1.77 11.61 5.34
CA ASN A 113 2.39 12.87 5.75
C ASN A 113 3.87 12.74 6.15
N THR A 114 4.38 11.52 6.41
CA THR A 114 5.80 11.31 6.75
C THR A 114 6.71 11.73 5.59
N ALA A 115 6.20 11.73 4.35
CA ALA A 115 6.96 12.10 3.15
C ALA A 115 7.51 13.54 3.15
N TYR A 116 6.95 14.43 3.98
CA TYR A 116 7.35 15.84 4.04
C TYR A 116 8.46 16.13 5.07
N PHE A 117 8.79 15.15 5.91
CA PHE A 117 9.81 15.26 6.96
C PHE A 117 11.14 14.69 6.44
N LYS A 118 12.22 15.46 6.56
CA LYS A 118 13.52 15.13 5.92
C LYS A 118 14.66 14.83 6.90
N SER A 119 14.43 15.04 8.19
CA SER A 119 15.45 14.88 9.23
C SER A 119 14.96 13.96 10.35
N ILE A 120 15.88 13.61 11.25
CA ILE A 120 15.52 13.02 12.54
C ILE A 120 15.10 14.16 13.45
N TYR A 121 13.95 14.02 14.09
CA TYR A 121 13.41 15.00 15.03
C TYR A 121 13.20 14.35 16.38
N SER A 122 13.49 15.09 17.44
CA SER A 122 13.09 14.72 18.79
C SER A 122 11.57 14.73 18.94
N LEU A 123 11.07 14.03 19.96
CA LEU A 123 9.65 14.08 20.31
C LEU A 123 9.21 15.51 20.60
N GLU A 124 10.02 16.28 21.31
CA GLU A 124 9.73 17.68 21.65
C GLU A 124 9.56 18.55 20.40
N GLU A 125 10.46 18.43 19.42
CA GLU A 125 10.35 19.16 18.15
C GLU A 125 9.07 18.79 17.41
N MET A 126 8.75 17.49 17.32
CA MET A 126 7.53 17.04 16.64
C MET A 126 6.28 17.53 17.36
N THR A 127 6.27 17.51 18.69
CA THR A 127 5.17 18.06 19.51
C THR A 127 5.02 19.56 19.29
N LYS A 128 6.13 20.32 19.34
CA LYS A 128 6.12 21.77 19.03
C LYS A 128 5.59 22.03 17.62
N HIS A 129 5.90 21.17 16.65
CA HIS A 129 5.39 21.27 15.28
C HIS A 129 3.89 21.02 15.20
N ILE A 130 3.39 19.96 15.84
CA ILE A 130 1.96 19.60 15.86
C ILE A 130 1.13 20.74 16.46
N TYR A 131 1.64 21.40 17.50
CA TYR A 131 0.97 22.53 18.15
C TYR A 131 1.31 23.90 17.53
N GLY A 132 1.95 23.95 16.36
CA GLY A 132 2.21 25.19 15.64
C GLY A 132 3.26 26.12 16.25
N LYS A 133 4.02 25.66 17.26
CA LYS A 133 5.09 26.45 17.89
C LYS A 133 6.33 26.59 17.01
N ILE A 134 6.62 25.56 16.21
CA ILE A 134 7.71 25.56 15.21
C ILE A 134 7.23 24.96 13.90
N ASN A 135 7.91 25.28 12.80
CA ASN A 135 7.63 24.68 11.50
C ASN A 135 8.81 23.80 11.04
N LEU A 136 8.65 22.47 11.14
CA LEU A 136 9.68 21.51 10.73
C LEU A 136 9.69 21.19 9.23
N ILE A 137 8.61 21.52 8.52
CA ILE A 137 8.46 21.25 7.08
C ILE A 137 8.76 22.48 6.21
N GLY A 138 9.01 23.64 6.83
CA GLY A 138 9.30 24.89 6.14
C GLY A 138 8.15 25.35 5.24
N ASN A 139 8.48 25.86 4.06
CA ASN A 139 7.51 26.42 3.11
C ASN A 139 6.87 25.37 2.17
N ILE A 140 6.94 24.08 2.53
CA ILE A 140 6.31 23.04 1.71
C ILE A 140 4.80 23.09 1.91
N LYS A 141 4.06 23.33 0.82
CA LYS A 141 2.59 23.23 0.81
C LYS A 141 2.18 21.77 0.99
N ARG A 142 1.90 21.39 2.24
CA ARG A 142 1.42 20.05 2.60
C ARG A 142 -0.12 20.02 2.54
N PRO A 143 -0.74 19.14 1.74
CA PRO A 143 -2.19 18.95 1.79
C PRO A 143 -2.61 18.41 3.16
N ASN A 144 -3.86 18.63 3.53
CA ASN A 144 -4.43 17.98 4.71
C ASN A 144 -4.32 16.45 4.57
N MET A 145 -4.16 15.74 5.70
CA MET A 145 -4.04 14.28 5.75
C MET A 145 -5.17 13.59 4.98
N PHE A 146 -6.42 14.04 5.16
CA PHE A 146 -7.59 13.45 4.50
C PHE A 146 -7.53 13.58 2.98
N LEU A 147 -7.13 14.75 2.48
CA LEU A 147 -6.98 14.98 1.04
C LEU A 147 -5.86 14.12 0.46
N LYS A 148 -4.77 13.94 1.21
CA LYS A 148 -3.66 13.10 0.76
C LYS A 148 -4.05 11.62 0.71
N GLU A 149 -4.79 11.13 1.71
CA GLU A 149 -5.31 9.77 1.74
C GLU A 149 -6.34 9.54 0.64
N LEU A 150 -7.26 10.49 0.41
CA LEU A 150 -8.22 10.43 -0.69
C LEU A 150 -7.50 10.25 -2.03
N GLY A 151 -6.46 11.03 -2.30
CA GLY A 151 -5.66 10.87 -3.51
C GLY A 151 -5.01 9.49 -3.65
N ILE A 152 -4.60 8.87 -2.54
CA ILE A 152 -4.08 7.48 -2.54
C ILE A 152 -5.18 6.49 -2.94
N TYR A 153 -6.39 6.64 -2.41
CA TYR A 153 -7.51 5.77 -2.78
C TYR A 153 -7.94 5.96 -4.23
N VAL A 154 -7.99 7.21 -4.73
CA VAL A 154 -8.29 7.51 -6.13
C VAL A 154 -7.25 6.87 -7.05
N SER A 155 -5.97 7.04 -6.74
CA SER A 155 -4.88 6.40 -7.50
C SER A 155 -4.97 4.88 -7.47
N TYR A 156 -5.37 4.29 -6.34
CA TYR A 156 -5.56 2.86 -6.22
C TYR A 156 -6.74 2.38 -7.09
N LEU A 157 -7.87 3.09 -7.08
CA LEU A 157 -9.02 2.79 -7.95
C LEU A 157 -8.62 2.81 -9.43
N GLN A 158 -7.90 3.85 -9.89
CA GLN A 158 -7.45 3.96 -11.28
C GLN A 158 -6.56 2.80 -11.69
N LYS A 159 -5.55 2.47 -10.87
CA LYS A 159 -4.67 1.32 -11.13
C LYS A 159 -5.42 -0.01 -11.13
N ASP A 160 -6.40 -0.16 -10.25
CA ASP A 160 -7.21 -1.39 -10.19
C ASP A 160 -8.13 -1.53 -11.41
N ILE A 161 -8.61 -0.41 -11.98
CA ILE A 161 -9.31 -0.42 -13.27
C ILE A 161 -8.34 -0.85 -14.37
N GLU A 162 -7.22 -0.13 -14.54
CA GLU A 162 -6.22 -0.37 -15.59
C GLU A 162 -5.73 -1.83 -15.58
N ALA A 163 -5.39 -2.36 -14.40
CA ALA A 163 -4.88 -3.72 -14.25
C ALA A 163 -5.89 -4.82 -14.59
N ASN A 164 -7.19 -4.51 -14.62
CA ASN A 164 -8.25 -5.49 -14.89
C ASN A 164 -8.95 -5.27 -16.23
N MET A 165 -8.62 -4.22 -17.00
CA MET A 165 -9.32 -3.89 -18.26
C MET A 165 -9.39 -5.06 -19.25
N SER A 166 -8.33 -5.86 -19.36
CA SER A 166 -8.27 -6.98 -20.31
C SER A 166 -8.95 -8.27 -19.83
N THR A 167 -9.19 -8.42 -18.53
CA THR A 167 -9.72 -9.66 -17.93
C THR A 167 -10.87 -9.38 -16.97
N ILE A 168 -11.64 -8.34 -17.25
CA ILE A 168 -12.63 -7.86 -16.31
C ILE A 168 -13.82 -8.82 -16.21
N THR A 169 -14.32 -9.00 -14.99
CA THR A 169 -15.49 -9.83 -14.72
C THR A 169 -16.65 -8.97 -14.24
N CYS A 170 -17.89 -9.41 -14.43
CA CYS A 170 -19.07 -8.71 -13.89
C CYS A 170 -18.96 -8.47 -12.37
N LYS A 171 -18.40 -9.43 -11.61
CA LYS A 171 -18.13 -9.27 -10.18
C LYS A 171 -17.14 -8.13 -9.90
N LYS A 172 -16.07 -8.04 -10.69
CA LYS A 172 -15.05 -6.99 -10.55
C LYS A 172 -15.61 -5.61 -10.91
N VAL A 173 -16.42 -5.50 -11.97
CA VAL A 173 -17.10 -4.24 -12.33
C VAL A 173 -17.96 -3.74 -11.17
N LYS A 174 -18.82 -4.59 -10.61
CA LYS A 174 -19.66 -4.22 -9.45
C LYS A 174 -18.83 -3.80 -8.23
N GLN A 175 -17.71 -4.47 -7.98
CA GLN A 175 -16.80 -4.09 -6.90
C GLN A 175 -16.20 -2.70 -7.12
N LEU A 176 -15.71 -2.41 -8.33
CA LEU A 176 -15.11 -1.12 -8.68
C LEU A 176 -16.15 0.01 -8.64
N GLN A 177 -17.36 -0.24 -9.13
CA GLN A 177 -18.48 0.72 -9.07
C GLN A 177 -18.83 1.06 -7.62
N ARG A 178 -19.03 0.03 -6.79
CA ARG A 178 -19.26 0.25 -5.35
C ARG A 178 -18.12 1.02 -4.70
N PHE A 179 -16.88 0.71 -5.03
CA PHE A 179 -15.74 1.44 -4.49
C PHE A 179 -15.77 2.93 -4.88
N LYS A 180 -16.06 3.26 -6.15
CA LYS A 180 -16.25 4.65 -6.59
C LYS A 180 -17.38 5.35 -5.82
N GLU A 181 -18.51 4.68 -5.64
CA GLU A 181 -19.67 5.20 -4.89
C GLU A 181 -19.32 5.51 -3.42
N GLU A 182 -18.62 4.59 -2.74
CA GLU A 182 -18.18 4.78 -1.35
C GLU A 182 -17.20 5.96 -1.22
N LEU A 183 -16.30 6.15 -2.21
CA LEU A 183 -15.41 7.32 -2.24
C LEU A 183 -16.18 8.64 -2.41
N LEU A 184 -17.18 8.67 -3.30
CA LEU A 184 -18.04 9.84 -3.50
C LEU A 184 -18.85 10.14 -2.23
N SER A 185 -19.40 9.11 -1.59
CA SER A 185 -20.11 9.25 -0.31
C SER A 185 -19.20 9.78 0.79
N GLY A 186 -17.96 9.29 0.88
CA GLY A 186 -16.96 9.81 1.82
C GLY A 186 -16.64 11.29 1.58
N ILE A 187 -16.46 11.71 0.32
CA ILE A 187 -16.22 13.12 -0.01
C ILE A 187 -17.40 13.99 0.40
N ASP A 188 -18.63 13.55 0.12
CA ASP A 188 -19.83 14.30 0.50
C ASP A 188 -19.94 14.43 2.03
N TYR A 189 -19.70 13.35 2.76
CA TYR A 189 -19.65 13.38 4.22
C TYR A 189 -18.66 14.42 4.76
N TYR A 190 -17.41 14.41 4.27
CA TYR A 190 -16.40 15.37 4.72
C TYR A 190 -16.71 16.80 4.28
N SER A 191 -17.28 16.99 3.08
CA SER A 191 -17.77 18.28 2.59
C SER A 191 -18.82 18.87 3.53
N GLN A 192 -19.80 18.08 3.95
CA GLN A 192 -20.81 18.50 4.93
C GLN A 192 -20.19 18.78 6.31
N LEU A 193 -19.28 17.90 6.78
CA LEU A 193 -18.63 18.05 8.07
C LEU A 193 -17.82 19.35 8.16
N ILE A 194 -17.04 19.68 7.14
CA ILE A 194 -16.21 20.90 7.09
C ILE A 194 -17.07 22.16 7.17
N ARG A 195 -18.21 22.18 6.46
CA ARG A 195 -19.17 23.30 6.54
C ARG A 195 -19.72 23.46 7.96
N LYS A 196 -19.97 22.35 8.65
CA LYS A 196 -20.50 22.35 10.03
C LYS A 196 -19.46 22.79 11.06
N ILE A 197 -18.22 22.33 10.95
CA ILE A 197 -17.16 22.61 11.95
C ILE A 197 -16.33 23.86 11.64
N GLN A 198 -16.55 24.50 10.48
CA GLN A 198 -15.80 25.68 10.02
C GLN A 198 -14.28 25.46 10.04
N CYS A 199 -13.81 24.32 9.54
CA CYS A 199 -12.38 23.98 9.53
C CYS A 199 -11.63 24.80 8.46
N PRO A 200 -10.68 25.68 8.83
CA PRO A 200 -9.96 26.53 7.88
C PRO A 200 -8.87 25.78 7.09
N GLU A 201 -8.50 24.57 7.52
CA GLU A 201 -7.36 23.81 7.00
C GLU A 201 -7.72 22.91 5.81
N ILE A 202 -9.01 22.70 5.55
CA ILE A 202 -9.50 21.94 4.40
C ILE A 202 -10.42 22.84 3.59
N ASN A 203 -10.00 23.18 2.37
CA ASN A 203 -10.81 23.99 1.48
C ASN A 203 -11.82 23.11 0.73
N GLN A 204 -13.07 23.56 0.66
CA GLN A 204 -14.12 22.98 -0.16
C GLN A 204 -13.70 22.83 -1.63
N ALA A 205 -12.86 23.73 -2.15
CA ALA A 205 -12.33 23.66 -3.50
C ALA A 205 -11.50 22.38 -3.75
N ASP A 206 -10.70 21.95 -2.77
CA ASP A 206 -9.86 20.75 -2.92
C ASP A 206 -10.73 19.49 -2.97
N LEU A 207 -11.78 19.41 -2.14
CA LEU A 207 -12.73 18.31 -2.17
C LEU A 207 -13.53 18.27 -3.47
N ASN A 208 -13.98 19.44 -3.95
CA ASN A 208 -14.69 19.53 -5.22
C ASN A 208 -13.80 19.10 -6.40
N SER A 209 -12.51 19.43 -6.38
CA SER A 209 -11.55 18.97 -7.39
C SER A 209 -11.43 17.44 -7.40
N TRP A 210 -11.34 16.80 -6.24
CA TRP A 210 -11.32 15.34 -6.16
C TRP A 210 -12.64 14.69 -6.58
N MET A 211 -13.77 15.30 -6.24
CA MET A 211 -15.09 14.84 -6.68
C MET A 211 -15.21 14.87 -8.21
N LEU A 212 -14.77 15.97 -8.84
CA LEU A 212 -14.71 16.09 -10.30
C LEU A 212 -13.78 15.04 -10.91
N SER A 213 -12.58 14.87 -10.34
CA SER A 213 -11.63 13.85 -10.80
C SER A 213 -12.20 12.44 -10.73
N LEU A 214 -12.90 12.09 -9.66
CA LEU A 214 -13.55 10.79 -9.52
C LEU A 214 -14.69 10.60 -10.53
N ASN A 215 -15.49 11.63 -10.76
CA ASN A 215 -16.58 11.56 -11.73
C ASN A 215 -16.07 11.34 -13.16
N LEU A 216 -14.91 11.91 -13.50
CA LEU A 216 -14.23 11.72 -14.79
C LEU A 216 -13.61 10.32 -14.98
N ILE A 217 -13.48 9.52 -13.92
CA ILE A 217 -13.01 8.13 -14.07
C ILE A 217 -14.10 7.32 -14.78
N GLU A 218 -13.82 6.92 -16.01
CA GLU A 218 -14.66 6.00 -16.78
C GLU A 218 -14.63 4.62 -16.14
N MET A 219 -15.83 4.10 -15.85
CA MET A 219 -15.97 2.76 -15.31
C MET A 219 -16.04 1.75 -16.47
N PRO A 220 -15.37 0.61 -16.36
CA PRO A 220 -15.45 -0.42 -17.38
C PRO A 220 -16.89 -0.94 -17.50
N ALA A 221 -17.30 -1.23 -18.73
CA ALA A 221 -18.61 -1.81 -19.01
C ALA A 221 -18.75 -3.19 -18.36
N VAL A 222 -19.97 -3.57 -17.99
CA VAL A 222 -20.26 -4.94 -17.57
C VAL A 222 -20.11 -5.83 -18.82
N PRO A 223 -19.22 -6.83 -18.80
CA PRO A 223 -19.15 -7.81 -19.89
C PRO A 223 -20.49 -8.55 -20.01
N ASP A 224 -20.95 -8.78 -21.25
CA ASP A 224 -22.14 -9.55 -21.56
C ASP A 224 -22.07 -11.00 -21.04
#